data_AF-A0A225E0F5-F1
#
_entry.id   AF-A0A225E0F5-F1
#
_cell.length_a   1.000
_cell.length_b   1.000
_cell.length_c   1.000
_cell.angle_alpha   90.00
_cell.angle_beta   90.00
_cell.angle_gamma   90.00
#
_symmetry.space_group_name_H-M   'P 1'
#
loop_
_entity.id
_entity.type
_entity.pdbx_description
1 polymer ?
#
loop_
_entity_poly.entity_id
_entity_poly.type
_entity_poly.pdbx_seq_one_letter_code
_entity_poly.pdbx_strand_id
1 'polypeptide(L)'
;MATFYLLPPRECLEHATAEFIARILPGVASPSATLERILDVVGALQSRPSELFFIHREDLPGSGDTGHDLIDGFGAEPGDLVVEVGMASGHAPPKVKRWAIASGVSEESAIG
;
A
#
# COMPACT_ATOMS: atom_id res chain seq x y z
N MET A 1 -8.01 -9.21 11.51
CA MET A 1 -7.95 -9.19 10.03
C MET A 1 -7.90 -7.75 9.56
N ALA A 2 -6.67 -7.27 9.47
CA ALA A 2 -6.30 -5.98 8.92
C ALA A 2 -6.16 -6.06 7.40
N THR A 3 -6.11 -4.90 6.74
CA THR A 3 -5.75 -4.78 5.34
C THR A 3 -4.59 -3.81 5.14
N PHE A 4 -3.49 -4.32 4.61
CA PHE A 4 -2.28 -3.58 4.30
C PHE A 4 -2.30 -3.14 2.84
N TYR A 5 -2.40 -1.84 2.59
CA TYR A 5 -2.26 -1.23 1.28
C TYR A 5 -0.80 -0.88 1.04
N LEU A 6 -0.19 -1.60 0.10
CA LEU A 6 1.15 -1.30 -0.37
C LEU A 6 1.07 -0.33 -1.53
N LEU A 7 1.43 0.92 -1.24
CA LEU A 7 1.40 2.02 -2.17
C LEU A 7 2.73 2.13 -2.93
N PRO A 8 2.74 2.64 -4.17
CA PRO A 8 3.96 3.02 -4.86
C PRO A 8 4.80 4.01 -4.02
N PRO A 9 6.08 4.21 -4.38
CA PRO A 9 6.90 5.28 -3.81
C PRO A 9 6.15 6.61 -3.81
N ARG A 10 6.31 7.39 -2.74
CA ARG A 10 5.60 8.67 -2.53
C ARG A 10 5.74 9.57 -3.74
N GLU A 11 6.94 9.71 -4.29
CA GLU A 11 7.23 10.50 -5.49
C GLU A 11 6.37 10.11 -6.70
N CYS A 12 6.16 8.81 -6.92
CA CYS A 12 5.37 8.30 -8.04
C CYS A 12 3.89 8.64 -7.85
N LEU A 13 3.42 8.51 -6.62
CA LEU A 13 2.02 8.73 -6.28
C LEU A 13 1.69 10.24 -6.24
N GLU A 14 2.62 11.07 -5.77
CA GLU A 14 2.54 12.53 -5.82
C GLU A 14 2.54 13.03 -7.27
N HIS A 15 3.43 12.49 -8.12
CA HIS A 15 3.47 12.85 -9.53
C HIS A 15 2.17 12.47 -10.25
N ALA A 16 1.67 11.24 -10.03
CA ALA A 16 0.39 10.80 -10.60
C ALA A 16 -0.80 11.65 -10.10
N THR A 17 -0.78 12.07 -8.84
CA THR A 17 -1.81 12.94 -8.26
C THR A 17 -1.77 14.34 -8.88
N ALA A 18 -0.57 14.91 -9.06
CA ALA A 18 -0.39 16.22 -9.68
C ALA A 18 -0.88 16.22 -11.14
N GLU A 19 -0.52 15.20 -11.93
CA GLU A 19 -0.99 15.00 -13.30
C GLU A 19 -2.52 14.88 -13.37
N PHE A 20 -3.12 14.13 -12.44
CA PHE A 20 -4.57 13.98 -12.35
C PHE A 20 -5.28 15.30 -12.03
N ILE A 21 -4.77 16.08 -11.05
CA ILE A 21 -5.31 17.39 -10.70
C ILE A 21 -5.17 18.35 -11.88
N ALA A 22 -4.02 18.40 -12.54
CA ALA A 22 -3.79 19.26 -13.70
C ALA A 22 -4.77 18.95 -14.85
N ARG A 23 -5.16 17.68 -15.01
CA ARG A 23 -6.12 17.26 -16.03
C ARG A 23 -7.57 17.64 -15.70
N ILE A 24 -7.98 17.58 -14.43
CA ILE A 24 -9.36 17.89 -14.03
C ILE A 24 -9.55 19.39 -13.79
N LEU A 25 -8.54 20.05 -13.23
CA LEU A 25 -8.56 21.44 -12.81
C LEU A 25 -7.39 22.20 -13.43
N PRO A 26 -7.45 22.48 -14.75
CA PRO A 26 -6.39 23.23 -15.42
C PRO A 26 -6.21 24.61 -14.78
N GLY A 27 -4.97 24.95 -14.41
CA GLY A 27 -4.62 26.23 -13.78
C GLY A 27 -4.64 26.21 -12.24
N VAL A 28 -4.98 25.09 -11.61
CA VAL A 28 -4.83 24.92 -10.17
C VAL A 28 -3.44 24.34 -9.88
N ALA A 29 -2.67 25.02 -9.02
CA ALA A 29 -1.41 24.47 -8.55
C ALA A 29 -1.69 23.23 -7.70
N SER A 30 -1.02 22.10 -8.02
CA SER A 30 -1.11 20.90 -7.20
C SER A 30 -0.56 21.20 -5.81
N PRO A 31 -1.34 21.07 -4.72
CA PRO A 31 -0.82 21.26 -3.38
C PRO A 31 0.13 20.10 -3.05
N SER A 32 1.34 20.44 -2.61
CA SER A 32 2.27 19.49 -1.97
C SER A 32 1.56 18.78 -0.81
N ALA A 33 1.73 17.47 -0.67
CA ALA A 33 1.09 16.63 0.35
C ALA A 33 -0.46 16.49 0.26
N THR A 34 -1.08 16.76 -0.90
CA THR A 34 -2.52 16.49 -1.09
C THR A 34 -2.85 15.01 -0.86
N LEU A 35 -1.99 14.14 -1.35
CA LEU A 35 -2.12 12.70 -1.23
C LEU A 35 -2.10 12.23 0.23
N GLU A 36 -1.13 12.69 1.02
CA GLU A 36 -1.04 12.34 2.45
C GLU A 36 -2.30 12.75 3.22
N ARG A 37 -2.85 13.93 2.93
CA ARG A 37 -4.12 14.36 3.54
C ARG A 37 -5.30 13.48 3.13
N ILE A 38 -5.33 12.99 1.89
CA ILE A 38 -6.36 12.05 1.45
C ILE A 38 -6.22 10.74 2.22
N LEU A 39 -5.00 10.20 2.34
CA LEU A 39 -4.75 8.95 3.08
C LEU A 39 -5.13 9.07 4.55
N ASP A 40 -4.78 10.18 5.20
CA ASP A 40 -5.14 10.48 6.60
C ASP A 40 -6.66 10.52 6.78
N VAL A 41 -7.37 11.25 5.91
CA VAL A 41 -8.84 11.33 5.95
C VAL A 41 -9.48 9.96 5.68
N VAL A 42 -8.98 9.19 4.71
CA VAL A 42 -9.49 7.84 4.41
C VAL A 42 -9.27 6.90 5.59
N GLY A 43 -8.12 6.99 6.26
CA GLY A 43 -7.83 6.27 7.50
C GLY A 43 -8.76 6.66 8.65
N ALA A 44 -9.10 7.94 8.76
CA ALA A 44 -9.99 8.46 9.82
C ALA A 44 -11.48 8.17 9.58
N LEU A 45 -11.93 8.04 8.32
CA LEU A 45 -13.33 7.79 7.96
C LEU A 45 -13.79 6.34 8.22
N GLN A 46 -12.94 5.52 8.80
CA GLN A 46 -13.21 4.12 9.02
C GLN A 46 -14.27 3.89 10.11
N SER A 47 -15.48 3.60 9.66
CA SER A 47 -16.60 3.16 10.51
C SER A 47 -16.66 1.64 10.72
N ARG A 48 -15.73 0.86 10.13
CA ARG A 48 -15.71 -0.62 10.21
C ARG A 48 -14.55 -1.12 11.08
N PRO A 49 -14.67 -2.31 11.69
CA PRO A 49 -13.66 -2.85 12.63
C PRO A 49 -12.42 -3.45 11.93
N SER A 50 -12.15 -3.09 10.67
CA SER A 50 -11.01 -3.63 9.90
C SER A 50 -9.94 -2.57 9.84
N GLU A 51 -8.81 -2.79 10.51
CA GLU A 51 -7.69 -1.85 10.50
C GLU A 51 -7.10 -1.75 9.08
N LEU A 52 -6.96 -0.53 8.56
CA LEU A 52 -6.29 -0.30 7.26
C LEU A 52 -4.95 0.36 7.53
N PHE A 53 -3.92 -0.19 6.91
CA PHE A 53 -2.57 0.35 6.99
C PHE A 53 -2.12 0.75 5.59
N PHE A 54 -1.69 2.00 5.43
CA PHE A 54 -1.12 2.49 4.17
C PHE A 54 0.39 2.55 4.32
N ILE A 55 1.10 1.72 3.55
CA ILE A 55 2.55 1.58 3.63
C ILE A 55 3.11 1.84 2.24
N HIS A 56 4.09 2.74 2.14
CA HIS A 56 4.80 2.97 0.88
C HIS A 56 5.84 1.88 0.67
N ARG A 57 6.05 1.44 -0.58
CA ARG A 57 7.06 0.44 -0.92
C ARG A 57 8.49 0.80 -0.48
N GLU A 58 8.80 2.08 -0.38
CA GLU A 58 10.09 2.60 0.10
C GLU A 58 10.28 2.43 1.63
N ASP A 59 9.19 2.23 2.36
CA ASP A 59 9.17 2.07 3.83
C ASP A 59 9.36 0.61 4.24
N LEU A 60 9.23 -0.33 3.29
CA LEU A 60 9.48 -1.74 3.56
C LEU A 60 11.00 -2.00 3.71
N PRO A 61 11.40 -2.85 4.68
CA PRO A 61 12.80 -3.19 4.92
C PRO A 61 13.53 -3.83 3.74
N GLY A 62 12.81 -4.31 2.71
CA GLY A 62 13.40 -4.68 1.43
C GLY A 62 14.09 -6.05 1.47
N SER A 63 13.66 -6.94 2.36
CA SER A 63 14.23 -8.28 2.54
C SER A 63 13.96 -9.20 1.35
N GLY A 64 13.16 -8.75 0.38
CA GLY A 64 12.77 -9.48 -0.83
C GLY A 64 11.49 -10.31 -0.65
N ASP A 65 11.03 -10.49 0.60
CA ASP A 65 9.74 -11.09 0.92
C ASP A 65 8.84 -10.08 1.63
N THR A 66 7.89 -9.53 0.87
CA THR A 66 6.94 -8.54 1.36
C THR A 66 6.09 -9.04 2.53
N GLY A 67 5.79 -10.34 2.57
CA GLY A 67 5.00 -10.92 3.66
C GLY A 67 5.77 -10.90 4.98
N HIS A 68 7.04 -11.30 4.93
CA HIS A 68 7.95 -11.23 6.05
C HIS A 68 8.17 -9.80 6.53
N ASP A 69 8.40 -8.86 5.59
CA ASP A 69 8.60 -7.45 5.89
C ASP A 69 7.38 -6.82 6.60
N LEU A 70 6.17 -7.24 6.24
CA LEU A 70 4.93 -6.79 6.90
C LEU A 70 4.73 -7.41 8.29
N ILE A 71 5.12 -8.66 8.49
CA ILE A 71 5.03 -9.33 9.80
C ILE A 71 6.06 -8.69 10.77
N ASP A 72 7.32 -8.59 10.34
CA ASP A 72 8.43 -8.12 11.17
C ASP A 72 8.37 -6.61 11.44
N GLY A 73 8.08 -5.81 10.41
CA GLY A 73 8.10 -4.35 10.50
C GLY A 73 6.78 -3.71 10.93
N PHE A 74 5.64 -4.36 10.65
CA PHE A 74 4.31 -3.75 10.80
C PHE A 74 3.32 -4.61 11.61
N GLY A 75 3.76 -5.75 12.14
CA GLY A 75 2.95 -6.60 13.01
C GLY A 75 1.78 -7.28 12.29
N ALA A 76 1.89 -7.49 10.98
CA ALA A 76 0.87 -8.22 10.22
C ALA A 76 0.72 -9.66 10.75
N GLU A 77 -0.52 -10.13 10.83
CA GLU A 77 -0.83 -11.48 11.24
C GLU A 77 -1.16 -12.36 10.02
N PRO A 78 -0.95 -13.68 10.13
CA PRO A 78 -1.46 -14.62 9.15
C PRO A 78 -2.95 -14.47 8.89
N GLY A 79 -3.33 -14.43 7.62
CA GLY A 79 -4.72 -14.19 7.20
C GLY A 79 -5.08 -12.71 7.02
N ASP A 80 -4.19 -11.77 7.34
CA ASP A 80 -4.36 -10.37 6.96
C ASP A 80 -4.26 -10.18 5.44
N LEU A 81 -5.03 -9.22 4.93
CA LEU A 81 -5.11 -8.96 3.50
C LEU A 81 -4.05 -7.94 3.09
N VAL A 82 -3.32 -8.22 2.02
CA VAL A 82 -2.40 -7.29 1.39
C VAL A 82 -2.94 -6.87 0.03
N VAL A 83 -2.97 -5.56 -0.21
CA VAL A 83 -3.39 -4.93 -1.45
C VAL A 83 -2.20 -4.16 -2.02
N GLU A 84 -1.50 -4.76 -2.97
CA GLU A 84 -0.43 -4.11 -3.71
C GLU A 84 -1.01 -3.25 -4.83
N VAL A 85 -0.71 -1.96 -4.78
CA VAL A 85 -1.05 -0.99 -5.81
C VAL A 85 0.21 -0.75 -6.66
N GLY A 86 0.19 -1.24 -7.90
CA GLY A 86 1.22 -0.98 -8.89
C GLY A 86 1.16 0.46 -9.40
N MET A 87 2.23 0.90 -10.08
CA MET A 87 2.25 2.23 -10.69
C MET A 87 1.12 2.38 -11.71
N ALA A 88 0.41 3.51 -11.64
CA ALA A 88 -0.43 3.94 -12.74
C ALA A 88 0.47 4.48 -13.85
N SER A 89 0.38 3.91 -15.05
CA SER A 89 1.09 4.43 -16.22
C SER A 89 0.08 5.11 -17.15
N GLY A 90 0.18 6.44 -17.28
CA GLY A 90 -0.68 7.23 -18.16
C GLY A 90 -2.15 7.18 -17.74
N HIS A 91 -3.03 6.72 -18.64
CA HIS A 91 -4.48 6.69 -18.43
C HIS A 91 -5.04 5.34 -17.96
N ALA A 92 -4.17 4.34 -17.79
CA ALA A 92 -4.61 3.04 -17.30
C ALA A 92 -4.78 3.07 -15.77
N PRO A 93 -5.82 2.40 -15.23
CA PRO A 93 -5.94 2.23 -13.78
C PRO A 93 -4.71 1.49 -13.24
N PRO A 94 -4.26 1.79 -12.01
CA PRO A 94 -3.15 1.08 -11.40
C PRO A 94 -3.47 -0.41 -11.30
N LYS A 95 -2.47 -1.25 -11.57
CA LYS A 95 -2.62 -2.70 -11.39
C LYS A 95 -2.73 -2.99 -9.90
N VAL A 96 -3.85 -3.57 -9.48
CA VAL A 96 -4.05 -3.97 -8.09
C VAL A 96 -3.91 -5.48 -7.95
N LYS A 97 -2.99 -5.92 -7.11
CA LYS A 97 -2.83 -7.33 -6.75
C LYS A 97 -3.23 -7.51 -5.29
N ARG A 98 -4.04 -8.54 -5.01
CA ARG A 98 -4.51 -8.86 -3.66
C ARG A 98 -4.07 -10.26 -3.28
N TRP A 99 -3.59 -10.42 -2.06
CA TRP A 99 -3.19 -11.70 -1.50
C TRP A 99 -3.27 -11.64 0.03
N ALA A 100 -3.37 -12.79 0.69
CA ALA A 100 -3.37 -12.85 2.16
C ALA A 100 -1.98 -13.26 2.66
N ILE A 101 -1.56 -12.72 3.81
CA ILE A 101 -0.35 -13.16 4.49
C ILE A 101 -0.48 -14.66 4.78
N ALA A 102 0.46 -15.45 4.28
CA ALA A 102 0.45 -16.89 4.49
C ALA A 102 0.61 -17.19 5.99
N SER A 103 -0.23 -18.07 6.52
CA SER A 103 0.07 -18.75 7.78
C SER A 103 1.29 -19.63 7.54
N GLY A 104 2.45 -19.16 7.98
CA GLY A 104 3.65 -19.96 7.99
C GLY A 104 3.40 -21.24 8.79
N VAL A 105 3.20 -22.36 8.10
CA VAL A 105 3.64 -23.63 8.64
C VAL A 105 5.08 -23.77 8.18
N SER A 106 6.01 -23.40 9.05
CA SER A 106 7.40 -23.81 8.91
C SER A 106 7.45 -25.33 9.07
N GLU A 107 7.28 -26.08 7.99
CA GLU A 107 7.83 -27.43 7.94
C GLU A 107 9.32 -27.29 7.66
N GLU A 108 10.07 -27.19 8.77
CA GLU A 108 11.46 -27.58 8.86
C GLU A 108 11.57 -29.01 8.31
N SER A 109 11.91 -29.13 7.02
CA SER A 109 12.18 -30.42 6.39
C SER A 109 13.54 -30.91 6.86
N ALA A 110 13.54 -31.45 8.07
CA ALA A 110 14.55 -32.35 8.57
C ALA A 110 14.38 -33.70 7.85
N ILE A 111 15.26 -33.99 6.90
CA ILE A 111 15.63 -35.33 6.46
C ILE A 111 17.12 -35.25 6.11
N GLY A 112 18.05 -35.90 6.80
CA GLY A 112 17.98 -37.23 7.41
C GLY A 112 18.80 -38.16 6.55
#